data_AF-A0A2V8LIP2-F1
#
_entry.id   AF-A0A2V8LIP2-F1
#
_cell.length_a   1.000
_cell.length_b   1.000
_cell.length_c   1.000
_cell.angle_alpha   90.00
_cell.angle_beta   90.00
_cell.angle_gamma   90.00
#
_symmetry.space_group_name_H-M   'P 1'
#
loop_
_entity.id
_entity.type
_entity.pdbx_description
1 polymer ?
#
loop_
_entity_poly.entity_id
_entity_poly.type
_entity_poly.pdbx_seq_one_letter_code
_entity_poly.pdbx_strand_id
1 'polypeptide(L)'
;ASESHPLIGPEGGSLTPAEIKELVAYARNYHVELVPEQQTFGHLHKALRFEKYAELGETPYGDVLSPQQQASYKLIEDLYQELNALFPGQFFHIGEDETFELGEGQSKTEAQAKGVGAVYFEHLNRVRDLLKPYNRKLMFWGDIALHHPDLIGNIPKDMIVMNWQYGARDDFWTSIKPFQDAGLQQFVCPGAQTWNQIFPNTDAAVKNIVNFVRDGQKAGAIGMMNTTWDDDGETLFEMGWYPIALGAAASWQEGALDVDKFDRNFDWSFFRAEGNEFTKATRSLGGVNAMLTAGTTDELFWRDPFTTQFQNQARNLKDKIIAMRKQVEDAQESVIKNEKRARRNQSTLDAMKFAAQRFDHLGRRYEVMQKFSDQYWDAYLNLGDRVKARKLRYYTGAIYNNLREMAEELSILKEGYRRHWLAENRPYWLDSVLARYDQMISIWLAKSRQMDEALRRYEASSTLPNPEEFGLGARVAPPSRQ
;
A
#
# COMPACT_ATOMS: atom_id res chain seq x y z
N ALA A 1 20.49 9.71 8.33
CA ALA A 1 20.02 10.58 9.42
C ALA A 1 20.66 11.93 9.19
N SER A 2 19.90 13.00 9.37
CA SER A 2 20.43 14.36 9.22
C SER A 2 21.37 14.69 10.38
N GLU A 3 22.52 15.29 10.09
CA GLU A 3 23.46 15.76 11.12
C GLU A 3 22.94 17.05 11.78
N SER A 4 22.29 17.90 10.99
CA SER A 4 21.66 19.16 11.41
C SER A 4 20.37 18.90 12.20
N HIS A 5 19.62 17.85 11.83
CA HIS A 5 18.33 17.50 12.41
C HIS A 5 18.24 16.02 12.85
N PRO A 6 19.03 15.59 13.85
CA PRO A 6 19.14 14.17 14.23
C PRO A 6 17.86 13.57 14.83
N LEU A 7 16.91 14.41 15.28
CA LEU A 7 15.64 13.94 15.83
C LEU A 7 14.64 13.46 14.75
N ILE A 8 14.74 13.97 13.52
CA ILE A 8 13.76 13.68 12.47
C ILE A 8 13.88 12.22 12.01
N GLY A 9 15.11 11.78 11.80
CA GLY A 9 15.40 10.42 11.35
C GLY A 9 15.28 9.41 12.50
N PRO A 10 14.43 8.38 12.40
CA PRO A 10 14.37 7.35 13.43
C PRO A 10 15.67 6.55 13.52
N GLU A 11 16.02 6.15 14.75
CA GLU A 11 17.15 5.25 15.01
C GLU A 11 16.96 3.93 14.26
N GLY A 12 17.99 3.51 13.52
CA GLY A 12 17.96 2.28 12.72
C GLY A 12 17.03 2.31 11.50
N GLY A 13 16.22 3.36 11.31
CA GLY A 13 15.31 3.49 10.15
C GLY A 13 15.83 4.39 9.03
N SER A 14 16.75 5.32 9.33
CA SER A 14 17.31 6.24 8.34
C SER A 14 18.55 5.70 7.64
N LEU A 15 18.73 6.01 6.35
CA LEU A 15 20.02 5.82 5.66
C LEU A 15 21.06 6.80 6.19
N THR A 16 22.25 6.33 6.50
CA THR A 16 23.41 7.14 6.89
C THR A 16 24.09 7.76 5.66
N PRO A 17 24.86 8.85 5.83
CA PRO A 17 25.68 9.41 4.75
C PRO A 17 26.61 8.39 4.07
N ALA A 18 27.15 7.43 4.82
CA ALA A 18 28.03 6.38 4.29
C ALA A 18 27.25 5.40 3.40
N GLU A 19 26.08 4.94 3.85
CA GLU A 19 25.22 4.04 3.08
C GLU A 19 24.70 4.72 1.80
N ILE A 20 24.35 6.01 1.85
CA ILE A 20 23.97 6.76 0.65
C ILE A 20 25.13 6.83 -0.34
N LYS A 21 26.35 7.14 0.12
CA LYS A 21 27.55 7.16 -0.75
C LYS A 21 27.83 5.79 -1.37
N GLU A 22 27.64 4.71 -0.62
CA GLU A 22 27.76 3.35 -1.13
C GLU A 22 26.73 3.08 -2.23
N LEU A 23 25.45 3.40 -2.00
CA LEU A 23 24.38 3.25 -3.00
C LEU A 23 24.65 4.07 -4.27
N VAL A 24 25.09 5.33 -4.12
CA VAL A 24 25.48 6.19 -5.24
C VAL A 24 26.64 5.58 -6.03
N ALA A 25 27.68 5.09 -5.34
CA ALA A 25 28.82 4.46 -5.99
C ALA A 25 28.41 3.18 -6.73
N TYR A 26 27.53 2.38 -6.12
CA TYR A 26 26.99 1.17 -6.73
C TYR A 26 26.17 1.49 -7.99
N ALA A 27 25.20 2.41 -7.90
CA ALA A 27 24.35 2.82 -9.01
C ALA A 27 25.16 3.36 -10.20
N ARG A 28 26.22 4.12 -9.91
CA ARG A 28 27.11 4.68 -10.94
C ARG A 28 27.78 3.63 -11.82
N ASN A 29 28.09 2.44 -11.27
CA ASN A 29 28.67 1.33 -12.05
C ASN A 29 27.71 0.81 -13.14
N TYR A 30 26.42 1.14 -13.05
CA TYR A 30 25.38 0.73 -13.99
C TYR A 30 24.79 1.91 -14.78
N HIS A 31 25.45 3.07 -14.76
CA HIS A 31 24.94 4.30 -15.39
C HIS A 31 23.57 4.75 -14.84
N VAL A 32 23.28 4.40 -13.58
CA VAL A 32 22.06 4.82 -12.88
C VAL A 32 22.38 6.02 -11.99
N GLU A 33 21.56 7.06 -12.10
CA GLU A 33 21.56 8.21 -11.19
C GLU A 33 20.57 7.97 -10.05
N LEU A 34 20.99 8.21 -8.81
CA LEU A 34 20.08 8.25 -7.67
C LEU A 34 19.62 9.69 -7.44
N VAL A 35 18.30 9.90 -7.50
CA VAL A 35 17.64 11.20 -7.26
C VAL A 35 16.99 11.16 -5.88
N PRO A 36 17.36 12.05 -4.95
CA PRO A 36 16.66 12.14 -3.67
C PRO A 36 15.29 12.79 -3.87
N GLU A 37 14.28 12.16 -3.28
CA GLU A 37 12.95 12.75 -3.05
C GLU A 37 12.84 13.11 -1.57
N GLN A 38 12.80 14.43 -1.29
CA GLN A 38 12.73 14.96 0.06
C GLN A 38 11.66 16.05 0.12
N GLN A 39 10.68 15.81 1.00
CA GLN A 39 9.54 16.70 1.20
C GLN A 39 9.94 18.07 1.72
N THR A 40 9.43 19.13 1.07
CA THR A 40 9.60 20.54 1.45
C THR A 40 8.31 21.22 1.91
N PHE A 41 7.16 20.52 1.86
CA PHE A 41 5.87 21.12 2.24
C PHE A 41 4.93 20.16 2.96
N GLY A 42 4.32 19.18 2.27
CA GLY A 42 3.46 18.15 2.87
C GLY A 42 4.24 16.98 3.47
N HIS A 43 3.53 16.00 4.03
CA HIS A 43 4.09 14.71 4.51
C HIS A 43 5.19 14.80 5.59
N LEU A 44 5.17 15.84 6.43
CA LEU A 44 6.18 16.10 7.45
C LEU A 44 5.75 15.77 8.89
N HIS A 45 4.60 15.11 9.12
CA HIS A 45 4.07 14.82 10.47
C HIS A 45 5.07 14.06 11.37
N LYS A 46 5.93 13.20 10.81
CA LYS A 46 6.97 12.49 11.58
C LYS A 46 8.03 13.43 12.15
N ALA A 47 8.32 14.54 11.47
CA ALA A 47 9.18 15.60 11.94
C ALA A 47 8.42 16.56 12.86
N LEU A 48 7.24 17.02 12.43
CA LEU A 48 6.45 18.05 13.10
C LEU A 48 5.81 17.58 14.42
N ARG A 49 5.73 16.26 14.67
CA ARG A 49 5.31 15.73 15.99
C ARG A 49 6.28 16.04 17.13
N PHE A 50 7.55 16.37 16.83
CA PHE A 50 8.50 16.74 17.86
C PHE A 50 8.29 18.19 18.26
N GLU A 51 8.22 18.48 19.55
CA GLU A 51 8.01 19.84 20.08
C GLU A 51 9.00 20.88 19.52
N LYS A 52 10.24 20.46 19.21
CA LYS A 52 11.26 21.32 18.58
C LYS A 52 10.83 21.86 17.19
N TYR A 53 10.01 21.11 16.46
CA TYR A 53 9.57 21.42 15.10
C TYR A 53 8.07 21.71 15.01
N ALA A 54 7.29 21.51 16.07
CA ALA A 54 5.83 21.64 16.05
C ALA A 54 5.35 23.04 15.62
N GLU A 55 6.05 24.10 16.04
CA GLU A 55 5.74 25.49 15.63
C GLU A 55 6.04 25.78 14.15
N LEU A 56 6.80 24.90 13.49
CA LEU A 56 7.05 25.01 12.04
C LEU A 56 5.88 24.48 11.23
N GLY A 57 4.93 23.74 11.81
CA GLY A 57 3.76 23.22 11.11
C GLY A 57 2.72 24.31 10.82
N GLU A 58 2.04 24.22 9.68
CA GLU A 58 0.88 25.06 9.35
C GLU A 58 -0.16 24.96 10.45
N THR A 59 -0.41 23.74 10.95
CA THR A 59 -1.15 23.47 12.17
C THR A 59 -0.27 22.74 13.20
N PRO A 60 -0.51 22.91 14.52
CA PRO A 60 0.27 22.19 15.55
C PRO A 60 0.18 20.67 15.39
N TYR A 61 1.32 20.00 15.32
CA TYR A 61 1.44 18.55 15.09
C TYR A 61 0.82 18.07 13.76
N GLY A 62 0.65 18.98 12.81
CA GLY A 62 0.12 18.69 11.48
C GLY A 62 1.13 18.03 10.54
N ASP A 63 0.75 17.90 9.28
CA ASP A 63 1.55 17.27 8.23
C ASP A 63 2.21 18.28 7.28
N VAL A 64 1.77 19.53 7.29
CA VAL A 64 2.21 20.59 6.37
C VAL A 64 3.14 21.57 7.08
N LEU A 65 4.28 21.91 6.47
CA LEU A 65 5.19 22.94 6.94
C LEU A 65 4.60 24.35 6.69
N SER A 66 4.62 25.23 7.68
CA SER A 66 4.10 26.59 7.55
C SER A 66 5.00 27.44 6.64
N PRO A 67 4.47 28.04 5.55
CA PRO A 67 5.21 28.97 4.71
C PRO A 67 5.42 30.33 5.38
N GLN A 68 4.77 30.58 6.52
CA GLN A 68 4.84 31.82 7.30
C GLN A 68 6.07 31.87 8.23
N GLN A 69 6.75 30.75 8.42
CA GLN A 69 7.88 30.64 9.34
C GLN A 69 9.21 30.67 8.58
N GLN A 70 10.10 31.61 8.93
CA GLN A 70 11.45 31.63 8.36
C GLN A 70 12.24 30.36 8.69
N ALA A 71 11.99 29.78 9.87
CA ALA A 71 12.64 28.56 10.32
C ALA A 71 12.24 27.32 9.49
N SER A 72 11.07 27.33 8.83
CA SER A 72 10.69 26.30 7.84
C SER A 72 11.68 26.25 6.68
N TYR A 73 12.01 27.42 6.11
CA TYR A 73 12.99 27.51 5.03
C TYR A 73 14.41 27.20 5.49
N LYS A 74 14.74 27.48 6.77
CA LYS A 74 16.03 27.07 7.33
C LYS A 74 16.14 25.55 7.43
N LEU A 75 15.07 24.87 7.87
CA LEU A 75 15.01 23.41 7.87
C LEU A 75 15.19 22.84 6.45
N ILE A 76 14.52 23.40 5.45
CA ILE A 76 14.69 22.98 4.05
C ILE A 76 16.13 23.18 3.58
N GLU A 77 16.73 24.35 3.86
CA GLU A 77 18.12 24.65 3.51
C GLU A 77 19.09 23.63 4.12
N ASP A 78 18.96 23.35 5.42
CA ASP A 78 19.82 22.42 6.15
C ASP A 78 19.74 21.00 5.56
N LEU A 79 18.53 20.51 5.28
CA LEU A 79 18.33 19.18 4.68
C LEU A 79 18.90 19.12 3.26
N TYR A 80 18.65 20.13 2.42
CA TYR A 80 19.13 20.12 1.04
C TYR A 80 20.62 20.37 0.90
N GLN A 81 21.25 21.08 1.85
CA GLN A 81 22.70 21.18 1.92
C GLN A 81 23.33 19.80 2.13
N GLU A 82 22.79 18.98 3.03
CA GLU A 82 23.24 17.61 3.28
C GLU A 82 22.99 16.72 2.06
N LEU A 83 21.80 16.78 1.47
CA LEU A 83 21.47 16.00 0.27
C LEU A 83 22.38 16.37 -0.92
N ASN A 84 22.67 17.65 -1.14
CA ASN A 84 23.55 18.07 -2.22
C ASN A 84 24.98 17.54 -2.09
N ALA A 85 25.46 17.35 -0.86
CA ALA A 85 26.78 16.74 -0.61
C ALA A 85 26.80 15.22 -0.86
N LEU A 86 25.64 14.56 -0.80
CA LEU A 86 25.52 13.10 -0.90
C LEU A 86 25.11 12.61 -2.29
N PHE A 87 24.27 13.39 -2.99
CA PHE A 87 23.71 13.02 -4.28
C PHE A 87 24.34 13.88 -5.41
N PRO A 88 25.20 13.31 -6.27
CA PRO A 88 25.85 14.06 -7.33
C PRO A 88 24.96 14.27 -8.58
N GLY A 89 23.75 13.70 -8.59
CA GLY A 89 22.82 13.70 -9.72
C GLY A 89 22.25 15.06 -10.12
N GLN A 90 21.73 15.20 -11.34
CA GLN A 90 21.24 16.47 -11.89
C GLN A 90 19.94 16.94 -11.26
N PHE A 91 19.18 16.05 -10.62
CA PHE A 91 17.82 16.32 -10.17
C PHE A 91 17.68 16.36 -8.66
N PHE A 92 16.72 17.16 -8.19
CA PHE A 92 16.16 17.09 -6.85
C PHE A 92 14.64 17.02 -6.94
N HIS A 93 14.05 16.04 -6.28
CA HIS A 93 12.61 15.97 -6.14
C HIS A 93 12.19 16.57 -4.80
N ILE A 94 11.45 17.68 -4.84
CA ILE A 94 11.11 18.50 -3.66
C ILE A 94 9.78 18.11 -3.01
N GLY A 95 9.03 17.19 -3.61
CA GLY A 95 7.71 16.79 -3.11
C GLY A 95 6.68 17.81 -3.54
N GLU A 96 6.13 18.57 -2.58
CA GLU A 96 5.12 19.63 -2.77
C GLU A 96 3.68 19.12 -3.03
N ASP A 97 3.39 17.90 -2.63
CA ASP A 97 2.07 17.27 -2.73
C ASP A 97 1.23 17.36 -1.44
N GLU A 98 -0.08 17.12 -1.58
CA GLU A 98 -1.01 16.78 -0.49
C GLU A 98 -1.01 17.75 0.71
N THR A 99 -0.93 19.05 0.44
CA THR A 99 -0.92 20.10 1.47
C THR A 99 -2.32 20.41 2.03
N PHE A 100 -3.03 19.40 2.54
CA PHE A 100 -4.45 19.48 2.91
C PHE A 100 -4.76 20.51 4.01
N GLU A 101 -3.78 20.82 4.88
CA GLU A 101 -3.93 21.77 5.99
C GLU A 101 -3.65 23.22 5.60
N LEU A 102 -3.15 23.47 4.39
CA LEU A 102 -2.71 24.81 3.98
C LEU A 102 -3.87 25.80 3.99
N GLY A 103 -3.72 26.90 4.74
CA GLY A 103 -4.74 27.94 4.88
C GLY A 103 -5.67 27.72 6.08
N GLU A 104 -5.53 26.62 6.82
CA GLU A 104 -6.32 26.37 8.02
C GLU A 104 -5.63 26.84 9.31
N GLY A 105 -4.33 27.13 9.25
CA GLY A 105 -3.52 27.49 10.40
C GLY A 105 -2.78 28.82 10.24
N GLN A 106 -1.45 28.80 10.33
CA GLN A 106 -0.63 30.02 10.33
C GLN A 106 -0.86 30.88 9.07
N SER A 107 -1.06 30.26 7.91
CA SER A 107 -1.29 30.96 6.65
C SER A 107 -2.75 31.40 6.43
N LYS A 108 -3.67 31.15 7.37
CA LYS A 108 -5.11 31.41 7.21
C LYS A 108 -5.46 32.81 6.74
N THR A 109 -4.86 33.84 7.35
CA THR A 109 -5.11 35.24 6.96
C THR A 109 -4.65 35.51 5.53
N GLU A 110 -3.50 34.98 5.11
CA GLU A 110 -3.02 35.14 3.74
C GLU A 110 -3.87 34.35 2.75
N ALA A 111 -4.21 33.10 3.07
CA ALA A 111 -5.05 32.26 2.24
C ALA A 111 -6.44 32.88 2.04
N GLN A 112 -7.01 33.55 3.05
CA GLN A 112 -8.26 34.32 2.91
C GLN A 112 -8.10 35.56 2.01
N ALA A 113 -6.93 36.18 1.99
CA ALA A 113 -6.68 37.40 1.24
C ALA A 113 -6.39 37.15 -0.25
N LYS A 114 -5.58 36.14 -0.58
CA LYS A 114 -5.11 35.86 -1.96
C LYS A 114 -5.48 34.47 -2.49
N GLY A 115 -6.09 33.61 -1.68
CA GLY A 115 -6.41 32.23 -2.01
C GLY A 115 -5.28 31.25 -1.67
N VAL A 116 -5.65 30.01 -1.32
CA VAL A 116 -4.71 28.94 -0.94
C VAL A 116 -3.71 28.61 -2.05
N GLY A 117 -4.16 28.61 -3.31
CA GLY A 117 -3.29 28.34 -4.46
C GLY A 117 -2.17 29.39 -4.59
N ALA A 118 -2.46 30.66 -4.34
CA ALA A 118 -1.43 31.71 -4.38
C ALA A 118 -0.40 31.52 -3.25
N VAL A 119 -0.83 31.16 -2.04
CA VAL A 119 0.08 30.81 -0.93
C VAL A 119 0.99 29.64 -1.31
N TYR A 120 0.43 28.59 -1.91
CA TYR A 120 1.19 27.42 -2.37
C TYR A 120 2.26 27.81 -3.41
N PHE A 121 1.90 28.53 -4.47
CA PHE A 121 2.86 28.89 -5.50
C PHE A 121 3.92 29.89 -5.04
N GLU A 122 3.63 30.74 -4.06
CA GLU A 122 4.64 31.57 -3.42
C GLU A 122 5.66 30.74 -2.64
N HIS A 123 5.21 29.73 -1.87
CA HIS A 123 6.09 28.77 -1.20
C HIS A 123 6.95 28.00 -2.20
N LEU A 124 6.35 27.43 -3.25
CA LEU A 124 7.06 26.71 -4.31
C LEU A 124 8.17 27.56 -4.95
N ASN A 125 7.86 28.82 -5.29
CA ASN A 125 8.85 29.75 -5.85
C ASN A 125 9.97 30.07 -4.87
N ARG A 126 9.64 30.20 -3.58
CA ARG A 126 10.62 30.48 -2.53
C ARG A 126 11.56 29.30 -2.30
N VAL A 127 11.05 28.06 -2.31
CA VAL A 127 11.87 26.84 -2.27
C VAL A 127 12.76 26.76 -3.52
N ARG A 128 12.22 27.04 -4.72
CA ARG A 128 13.02 27.10 -5.95
C ARG A 128 14.21 28.07 -5.82
N ASP A 129 13.94 29.29 -5.36
CA ASP A 129 14.98 30.32 -5.23
C ASP A 129 16.01 29.98 -4.15
N LEU A 130 15.58 29.37 -3.04
CA LEU A 130 16.44 28.87 -1.99
C LEU A 130 17.43 27.81 -2.50
N LEU A 131 16.96 26.88 -3.35
CA LEU A 131 17.76 25.75 -3.85
C LEU A 131 18.56 26.07 -5.13
N LYS A 132 18.32 27.24 -5.74
CA LYS A 132 19.00 27.70 -6.96
C LYS A 132 20.54 27.62 -6.91
N PRO A 133 21.24 27.93 -5.79
CA PRO A 133 22.69 27.84 -5.72
C PRO A 133 23.26 26.43 -5.97
N TYR A 134 22.47 25.37 -5.79
CA TYR A 134 22.90 24.00 -6.06
C TYR A 134 22.91 23.63 -7.54
N ASN A 135 22.35 24.48 -8.41
CA ASN A 135 22.34 24.29 -9.87
C ASN A 135 21.79 22.91 -10.30
N ARG A 136 20.73 22.46 -9.63
CA ARG A 136 19.98 21.22 -9.94
C ARG A 136 18.68 21.55 -10.66
N LYS A 137 18.15 20.60 -11.43
CA LYS A 137 16.79 20.68 -11.97
C LYS A 137 15.80 20.19 -10.92
N LEU A 138 14.87 21.06 -10.53
CA LEU A 138 13.87 20.72 -9.51
C LEU A 138 12.68 19.99 -10.14
N MET A 139 12.27 18.91 -9.47
CA MET A 139 11.09 18.11 -9.76
C MET A 139 10.11 18.26 -8.61
N PHE A 140 8.82 18.40 -8.90
CA PHE A 140 7.77 18.51 -7.88
C PHE A 140 6.49 17.84 -8.36
N TRP A 141 5.68 17.37 -7.42
CA TRP A 141 4.41 16.74 -7.72
C TRP A 141 3.37 17.74 -8.24
N GLY A 142 2.66 17.37 -9.30
CA GLY A 142 1.77 18.28 -10.04
C GLY A 142 0.33 18.36 -9.53
N ASP A 143 -0.09 17.56 -8.55
CA ASP A 143 -1.50 17.41 -8.15
C ASP A 143 -2.14 18.70 -7.68
N ILE A 144 -1.47 19.50 -6.84
CA ILE A 144 -2.01 20.78 -6.37
C ILE A 144 -2.24 21.73 -7.54
N ALA A 145 -1.31 21.76 -8.50
CA ALA A 145 -1.43 22.62 -9.68
C ALA A 145 -2.63 22.26 -10.56
N LEU A 146 -3.02 20.98 -10.66
CA LEU A 146 -4.21 20.57 -11.41
C LEU A 146 -5.52 21.11 -10.82
N HIS A 147 -5.54 21.42 -9.52
CA HIS A 147 -6.69 22.05 -8.85
C HIS A 147 -6.73 23.58 -9.02
N HIS A 148 -5.66 24.18 -9.54
CA HIS A 148 -5.50 25.61 -9.77
C HIS A 148 -5.10 25.91 -11.23
N PRO A 149 -5.94 25.55 -12.23
CA PRO A 149 -5.61 25.70 -13.65
C PRO A 149 -5.32 27.16 -14.07
N ASP A 150 -5.89 28.13 -13.35
CA ASP A 150 -5.64 29.56 -13.50
C ASP A 150 -4.21 29.97 -13.11
N LEU A 151 -3.53 29.17 -12.30
CA LEU A 151 -2.18 29.43 -11.77
C LEU A 151 -1.08 28.55 -12.39
N ILE A 152 -1.42 27.47 -13.12
CA ILE A 152 -0.43 26.59 -13.78
C ILE A 152 0.53 27.37 -14.68
N GLY A 153 0.03 28.42 -15.36
CA GLY A 153 0.86 29.28 -16.23
C GLY A 153 2.01 29.96 -15.49
N ASN A 154 1.86 30.19 -14.18
CA ASN A 154 2.84 30.85 -13.32
C ASN A 154 3.94 29.90 -12.82
N ILE A 155 3.83 28.59 -13.08
CA ILE A 155 4.86 27.63 -12.71
C ILE A 155 6.15 27.94 -13.50
N PRO A 156 7.29 28.03 -12.80
CA PRO A 156 8.59 28.29 -13.43
C PRO A 156 8.96 27.24 -14.47
N LYS A 157 9.39 27.67 -15.66
CA LYS A 157 9.68 26.77 -16.79
C LYS A 157 10.98 25.97 -16.64
N ASP A 158 11.78 26.30 -15.62
CA ASP A 158 13.01 25.58 -15.25
C ASP A 158 12.75 24.39 -14.30
N MET A 159 11.50 24.18 -13.87
CA MET A 159 11.07 23.05 -13.06
C MET A 159 10.41 21.96 -13.92
N ILE A 160 10.47 20.71 -13.45
CA ILE A 160 9.83 19.55 -14.07
C ILE A 160 8.63 19.14 -13.23
N VAL A 161 7.47 19.05 -13.87
CA VAL A 161 6.24 18.55 -13.24
C VAL A 161 6.26 17.03 -13.21
N MET A 162 6.12 16.46 -12.02
CA MET A 162 5.95 15.02 -11.80
C MET A 162 4.45 14.76 -11.75
N ASN A 163 3.87 14.41 -12.90
CA ASN A 163 2.43 14.27 -13.08
C ASN A 163 1.98 12.87 -12.66
N TRP A 164 1.55 12.72 -11.42
CA TRP A 164 1.11 11.44 -10.89
C TRP A 164 -0.38 11.21 -11.09
N GLN A 165 -0.73 10.01 -11.55
CA GLN A 165 -2.10 9.52 -11.69
C GLN A 165 -2.07 8.00 -11.57
N TYR A 166 -2.69 7.45 -10.52
CA TYR A 166 -2.61 6.01 -10.25
C TYR A 166 -3.83 5.22 -10.72
N GLY A 167 -4.98 5.87 -10.87
CA GLY A 167 -6.20 5.22 -11.31
C GLY A 167 -6.07 4.59 -12.70
N ALA A 168 -6.63 3.39 -12.87
CA ALA A 168 -6.72 2.73 -14.16
C ALA A 168 -7.73 3.47 -15.06
N ARG A 169 -7.25 4.11 -16.13
CA ARG A 169 -8.06 4.91 -17.07
C ARG A 169 -7.77 4.53 -18.51
N ASP A 170 -8.70 4.84 -19.41
CA ASP A 170 -8.52 4.61 -20.85
C ASP A 170 -7.59 5.65 -21.47
N ASP A 171 -7.57 6.86 -20.92
CA ASP A 171 -6.67 7.95 -21.28
C ASP A 171 -6.36 8.88 -20.10
N PHE A 172 -5.33 9.72 -20.27
CA PHE A 172 -4.84 10.66 -19.25
C PHE A 172 -4.75 12.12 -19.74
N TRP A 173 -5.47 12.48 -20.81
CA TRP A 173 -5.34 13.82 -21.40
C TRP A 173 -5.77 14.94 -20.46
N THR A 174 -6.74 14.69 -19.58
CA THR A 174 -7.23 15.67 -18.61
C THR A 174 -6.16 16.10 -17.61
N SER A 175 -5.20 15.23 -17.28
CA SER A 175 -4.08 15.56 -16.38
C SER A 175 -2.82 15.99 -17.14
N ILE A 176 -2.62 15.55 -18.38
CA ILE A 176 -1.42 15.89 -19.17
C ILE A 176 -1.55 17.26 -19.83
N LYS A 177 -2.71 17.54 -20.45
CA LYS A 177 -2.92 18.72 -21.31
C LYS A 177 -2.71 20.05 -20.57
N PRO A 178 -3.14 20.24 -19.30
CA PRO A 178 -2.92 21.51 -18.61
C PRO A 178 -1.44 21.91 -18.51
N PHE A 179 -0.55 20.96 -18.21
CA PHE A 179 0.89 21.23 -18.15
C PHE A 179 1.51 21.41 -19.55
N GLN A 180 1.04 20.63 -20.53
CA GLN A 180 1.47 20.74 -21.91
C GLN A 180 1.13 22.13 -22.50
N ASP A 181 -0.12 22.58 -22.34
CA ASP A 181 -0.59 23.88 -22.81
C ASP A 181 0.17 25.04 -22.15
N ALA A 182 0.57 24.86 -20.89
CA ALA A 182 1.39 25.81 -20.15
C ALA A 182 2.89 25.78 -20.55
N GLY A 183 3.30 24.90 -21.46
CA GLY A 183 4.70 24.79 -21.90
C GLY A 183 5.65 24.26 -20.83
N LEU A 184 5.15 23.46 -19.88
CA LEU A 184 5.94 22.87 -18.81
C LEU A 184 6.52 21.52 -19.24
N GLN A 185 7.75 21.23 -18.80
CA GLN A 185 8.29 19.89 -18.88
C GLN A 185 7.59 18.99 -17.86
N GLN A 186 7.24 17.77 -18.25
CA GLN A 186 6.60 16.81 -17.36
C GLN A 186 7.12 15.39 -17.51
N PHE A 187 7.14 14.66 -16.40
CA PHE A 187 7.21 13.20 -16.35
C PHE A 187 5.81 12.66 -16.09
N VAL A 188 5.41 11.59 -16.78
CA VAL A 188 4.21 10.84 -16.38
C VAL A 188 4.57 9.87 -15.27
N CYS A 189 3.79 9.86 -14.20
CA CYS A 189 4.09 9.08 -13.00
C CYS A 189 2.95 8.10 -12.69
N PRO A 190 2.87 6.96 -13.41
CA PRO A 190 1.91 5.90 -13.09
C PRO A 190 2.32 5.14 -11.84
N GLY A 191 1.39 4.37 -11.28
CA GLY A 191 1.60 3.63 -10.04
C GLY A 191 1.57 2.11 -10.23
N ALA A 192 2.47 1.43 -9.53
CA ALA A 192 2.60 -0.02 -9.53
C ALA A 192 1.48 -0.76 -8.76
N GLN A 193 0.59 -0.01 -8.08
CA GLN A 193 -0.57 -0.53 -7.34
C GLN A 193 -0.18 -1.54 -6.25
N THR A 194 0.86 -1.21 -5.49
CA THR A 194 1.43 -2.04 -4.41
C THR A 194 0.88 -1.67 -3.03
N TRP A 195 0.59 -0.39 -2.81
CA TRP A 195 0.25 0.17 -1.50
C TRP A 195 -1.07 -0.37 -0.95
N ASN A 196 -1.06 -0.70 0.35
CA ASN A 196 -2.20 -1.23 1.09
C ASN A 196 -2.76 -2.56 0.52
N GLN A 197 -1.96 -3.32 -0.24
CA GLN A 197 -2.38 -4.57 -0.85
C GLN A 197 -1.63 -5.79 -0.28
N ILE A 198 -2.36 -6.89 -0.06
CA ILE A 198 -1.76 -8.21 0.22
C ILE A 198 -0.88 -8.67 -0.96
N PHE A 199 -1.28 -8.35 -2.19
CA PHE A 199 -0.51 -8.55 -3.41
C PHE A 199 -0.89 -7.47 -4.43
N PRO A 200 0.05 -6.96 -5.25
CA PRO A 200 -0.23 -5.82 -6.13
C PRO A 200 -1.43 -6.03 -7.04
N ASN A 201 -2.23 -4.97 -7.24
CA ASN A 201 -3.35 -5.00 -8.19
C ASN A 201 -2.83 -4.89 -9.62
N THR A 202 -2.41 -6.02 -10.19
CA THR A 202 -1.76 -6.06 -11.49
C THR A 202 -2.66 -5.63 -12.65
N ASP A 203 -3.99 -5.80 -12.53
CA ASP A 203 -4.92 -5.37 -13.58
C ASP A 203 -5.01 -3.84 -13.65
N ALA A 204 -5.14 -3.20 -12.49
CA ALA A 204 -5.12 -1.75 -12.41
C ALA A 204 -3.75 -1.19 -12.83
N ALA A 205 -2.65 -1.80 -12.38
CA ALA A 205 -1.29 -1.36 -12.71
C ALA A 205 -1.03 -1.42 -14.21
N VAL A 206 -1.40 -2.54 -14.87
CA VAL A 206 -1.22 -2.69 -16.32
C VAL A 206 -1.98 -1.61 -17.08
N LYS A 207 -3.27 -1.43 -16.78
CA LYS A 207 -4.07 -0.42 -17.47
C LYS A 207 -3.56 1.00 -17.23
N ASN A 208 -3.17 1.32 -15.99
CA ASN A 208 -2.63 2.62 -15.63
C ASN A 208 -1.29 2.90 -16.32
N ILE A 209 -0.29 2.05 -16.13
CA ILE A 209 1.08 2.23 -16.67
C ILE A 209 1.06 2.33 -18.18
N VAL A 210 0.43 1.38 -18.88
CA VAL A 210 0.47 1.32 -20.35
C VAL A 210 -0.20 2.55 -20.98
N ASN A 211 -1.37 2.94 -20.49
CA ASN A 211 -2.11 4.04 -21.08
C ASN A 211 -1.51 5.40 -20.72
N PHE A 212 -1.01 5.58 -19.49
CA PHE A 212 -0.42 6.85 -19.09
C PHE A 212 0.91 7.10 -19.81
N VAL A 213 1.76 6.07 -19.94
CA VAL A 213 3.01 6.18 -20.70
C VAL A 213 2.73 6.45 -22.18
N ARG A 214 1.78 5.73 -22.79
CA ARG A 214 1.35 5.97 -24.18
C ARG A 214 0.92 7.41 -24.42
N ASP A 215 0.09 7.97 -23.54
CA ASP A 215 -0.42 9.33 -23.70
C ASP A 215 0.65 10.38 -23.38
N GLY A 216 1.52 10.11 -22.40
CA GLY A 216 2.71 10.91 -22.12
C GLY A 216 3.62 11.04 -23.35
N GLN A 217 3.89 9.92 -24.03
CA GLN A 217 4.68 9.93 -25.28
C GLN A 217 4.01 10.80 -26.35
N LYS A 218 2.70 10.65 -26.58
CA LYS A 218 1.94 11.47 -27.55
C LYS A 218 1.97 12.96 -27.23
N ALA A 219 2.03 13.31 -25.94
CA ALA A 219 2.08 14.69 -25.48
C ALA A 219 3.50 15.29 -25.44
N GLY A 220 4.53 14.48 -25.68
CA GLY A 220 5.93 14.91 -25.57
C GLY A 220 6.42 15.04 -24.13
N ALA A 221 5.89 14.24 -23.20
CA ALA A 221 6.47 14.09 -21.87
C ALA A 221 7.94 13.68 -21.98
N ILE A 222 8.80 14.27 -21.15
CA ILE A 222 10.26 14.10 -21.27
C ILE A 222 10.78 12.87 -20.50
N GLY A 223 9.92 12.18 -19.76
CA GLY A 223 10.27 11.00 -18.98
C GLY A 223 9.08 10.35 -18.30
N MET A 224 9.36 9.28 -17.55
CA MET A 224 8.41 8.54 -16.72
C MET A 224 9.05 8.20 -15.38
N MET A 225 8.28 8.29 -14.30
CA MET A 225 8.65 7.74 -12.99
C MET A 225 7.60 6.71 -12.56
N ASN A 226 7.96 5.43 -12.54
CA ASN A 226 7.04 4.38 -12.09
C ASN A 226 7.03 4.34 -10.56
N THR A 227 5.91 4.66 -9.93
CA THR A 227 5.85 4.83 -8.47
C THR A 227 5.44 3.55 -7.75
N THR A 228 6.09 3.30 -6.61
CA THR A 228 5.72 2.29 -5.62
C THR A 228 5.59 3.01 -4.29
N TRP A 229 4.49 2.79 -3.59
CA TRP A 229 4.20 3.38 -2.29
C TRP A 229 3.94 2.29 -1.26
N ASP A 230 4.10 2.64 0.02
CA ASP A 230 3.99 1.75 1.19
C ASP A 230 3.12 2.39 2.30
N ASP A 231 1.96 2.95 1.92
CA ASP A 231 1.13 3.84 2.76
C ASP A 231 0.74 3.28 4.15
N ASP A 232 0.51 1.96 4.27
CA ASP A 232 0.14 1.31 5.53
C ASP A 232 1.33 0.86 6.37
N GLY A 233 2.55 0.98 5.84
CA GLY A 233 3.79 0.49 6.43
C GLY A 233 3.88 -1.03 6.53
N GLU A 234 3.07 -1.78 5.78
CA GLU A 234 3.04 -3.27 5.79
C GLU A 234 3.40 -3.88 4.43
N THR A 235 3.39 -3.08 3.37
CA THR A 235 3.68 -3.51 2.00
C THR A 235 5.09 -4.15 1.89
N LEU A 236 5.18 -5.24 1.13
CA LEU A 236 6.44 -5.95 0.85
C LEU A 236 6.84 -5.75 -0.63
N PHE A 237 8.06 -5.28 -0.84
CA PHE A 237 8.55 -4.84 -2.16
C PHE A 237 8.72 -5.99 -3.15
N GLU A 238 9.19 -7.16 -2.69
CA GLU A 238 9.46 -8.33 -3.55
C GLU A 238 8.24 -8.81 -4.36
N MET A 239 7.02 -8.47 -3.94
CA MET A 239 5.80 -8.79 -4.69
C MET A 239 5.57 -7.86 -5.91
N GLY A 240 6.20 -6.68 -5.92
CA GLY A 240 5.99 -5.58 -6.87
C GLY A 240 6.80 -5.65 -8.16
N TRP A 241 7.64 -6.66 -8.39
CA TRP A 241 8.55 -6.68 -9.54
C TRP A 241 7.86 -6.71 -10.91
N TYR A 242 6.70 -7.34 -11.02
CA TYR A 242 5.96 -7.39 -12.28
C TYR A 242 5.55 -5.99 -12.78
N PRO A 243 4.80 -5.17 -12.02
CA PRO A 243 4.46 -3.81 -12.47
C PRO A 243 5.70 -2.90 -12.59
N ILE A 244 6.77 -3.13 -11.82
CA ILE A 244 8.05 -2.40 -11.98
C ILE A 244 8.67 -2.67 -13.36
N ALA A 245 8.82 -3.95 -13.74
CA ALA A 245 9.36 -4.34 -15.03
C ALA A 245 8.45 -3.93 -16.19
N LEU A 246 7.14 -3.94 -15.99
CA LEU A 246 6.17 -3.44 -16.97
C LEU A 246 6.39 -1.95 -17.24
N GLY A 247 6.58 -1.14 -16.20
CA GLY A 247 6.90 0.28 -16.34
C GLY A 247 8.19 0.53 -17.11
N ALA A 248 9.24 -0.25 -16.84
CA ALA A 248 10.48 -0.19 -17.60
C ALA A 248 10.29 -0.58 -19.08
N ALA A 249 9.48 -1.60 -19.38
CA ALA A 249 9.18 -2.00 -20.75
C ALA A 249 8.33 -0.95 -21.48
N ALA A 250 7.35 -0.35 -20.79
CA ALA A 250 6.46 0.66 -21.36
C ALA A 250 7.20 1.96 -21.68
N SER A 251 8.14 2.40 -20.84
CA SER A 251 8.93 3.62 -21.10
C SER A 251 9.97 3.45 -22.20
N TRP A 252 10.41 2.21 -22.48
CA TRP A 252 11.39 1.92 -23.52
C TRP A 252 10.79 1.75 -24.92
N GLN A 253 9.51 1.39 -25.01
CA GLN A 253 8.83 1.09 -26.29
C GLN A 253 8.04 2.30 -26.80
N GLU A 254 8.03 2.49 -28.12
CA GLU A 254 7.20 3.49 -28.76
C GLU A 254 5.71 3.11 -28.70
N GLY A 255 4.88 4.05 -28.26
CA GLY A 255 3.43 3.86 -28.17
C GLY A 255 3.01 3.00 -26.97
N ALA A 256 1.88 2.31 -27.11
CA ALA A 256 1.37 1.45 -26.05
C ALA A 256 2.10 0.10 -26.06
N LEU A 257 2.59 -0.33 -24.90
CA LEU A 257 3.21 -1.64 -24.70
C LEU A 257 2.24 -2.78 -25.08
N ASP A 258 2.73 -3.76 -25.84
CA ASP A 258 2.03 -5.04 -26.07
C ASP A 258 2.14 -5.92 -24.80
N VAL A 259 1.07 -5.92 -24.01
CA VAL A 259 1.00 -6.67 -22.74
C VAL A 259 1.09 -8.17 -22.96
N ASP A 260 0.46 -8.72 -24.00
CA ASP A 260 0.49 -10.16 -24.26
C ASP A 260 1.91 -10.62 -24.60
N LYS A 261 2.66 -9.81 -25.36
CA LYS A 261 4.07 -10.06 -25.64
C LYS A 261 4.93 -9.89 -24.40
N PHE A 262 4.65 -8.90 -23.55
CA PHE A 262 5.34 -8.73 -22.27
C PHE A 262 5.14 -9.98 -21.40
N ASP A 263 3.91 -10.44 -21.22
CA ASP A 263 3.55 -11.60 -20.40
C ASP A 263 4.22 -12.88 -20.87
N ARG A 264 4.26 -13.12 -22.19
CA ARG A 264 4.96 -14.30 -22.75
C ARG A 264 6.46 -14.31 -22.50
N ASN A 265 7.08 -13.14 -22.30
CA ASN A 265 8.53 -13.00 -22.18
C ASN A 265 9.00 -12.75 -20.74
N PHE A 266 8.09 -12.45 -19.81
CA PHE A 266 8.43 -12.04 -18.46
C PHE A 266 9.17 -13.14 -17.69
N ASP A 267 8.69 -14.38 -17.72
CA ASP A 267 9.33 -15.50 -17.03
C ASP A 267 10.78 -15.73 -17.48
N TRP A 268 11.03 -15.69 -18.78
CA TRP A 268 12.40 -15.83 -19.30
C TRP A 268 13.26 -14.62 -18.91
N SER A 269 12.69 -13.42 -18.96
CA SER A 269 13.43 -12.17 -18.75
C SER A 269 13.81 -11.96 -17.30
N PHE A 270 12.87 -12.21 -16.38
CA PHE A 270 13.01 -11.98 -14.96
C PHE A 270 13.52 -13.22 -14.21
N PHE A 271 12.86 -14.37 -14.38
CA PHE A 271 13.18 -15.60 -13.66
C PHE A 271 14.19 -16.50 -14.38
N ARG A 272 14.52 -16.21 -15.65
CA ARG A 272 15.32 -17.11 -16.52
C ARG A 272 14.69 -18.50 -16.63
N ALA A 273 13.36 -18.54 -16.71
CA ALA A 273 12.56 -19.75 -16.84
C ALA A 273 11.82 -19.77 -18.19
N GLU A 274 11.79 -20.93 -18.85
CA GLU A 274 10.95 -21.14 -20.04
C GLU A 274 9.46 -21.16 -19.65
N GLY A 275 8.57 -20.78 -20.58
CA GLY A 275 7.12 -20.75 -20.34
C GLY A 275 6.62 -19.43 -19.76
N ASN A 276 5.44 -19.44 -19.15
CA ASN A 276 4.80 -18.26 -18.54
C ASN A 276 4.00 -18.63 -17.28
N GLU A 277 4.43 -19.66 -16.55
CA GLU A 277 3.71 -20.16 -15.38
C GLU A 277 3.79 -19.18 -14.20
N PHE A 278 4.91 -18.47 -14.03
CA PHE A 278 5.03 -17.48 -12.97
C PHE A 278 4.23 -16.22 -13.31
N THR A 279 4.28 -15.74 -14.56
CA THR A 279 3.40 -14.67 -15.03
C THR A 279 1.93 -15.00 -14.80
N LYS A 280 1.46 -16.19 -15.20
CA LYS A 280 0.07 -16.61 -14.95
C LYS A 280 -0.28 -16.59 -13.46
N ALA A 281 0.62 -17.09 -12.60
CA ALA A 281 0.41 -17.04 -11.15
C ALA A 281 0.37 -15.60 -10.62
N THR A 282 1.26 -14.71 -11.09
CA THR A 282 1.27 -13.28 -10.74
C THR A 282 -0.04 -12.60 -11.16
N ARG A 283 -0.48 -12.79 -12.40
CA ARG A 283 -1.75 -12.24 -12.91
C ARG A 283 -2.95 -12.81 -12.15
N SER A 284 -2.93 -14.10 -11.82
CA SER A 284 -3.95 -14.76 -11.01
C SER A 284 -4.04 -14.16 -9.60
N LEU A 285 -2.91 -13.99 -8.90
CA LEU A 285 -2.90 -13.36 -7.57
C LEU A 285 -3.34 -11.89 -7.63
N GLY A 286 -2.87 -11.11 -8.60
CA GLY A 286 -3.26 -9.71 -8.76
C GLY A 286 -4.74 -9.52 -9.11
N GLY A 287 -5.33 -10.44 -9.88
CA GLY A 287 -6.73 -10.44 -10.27
C GLY A 287 -7.72 -10.73 -9.12
N VAL A 288 -7.23 -11.20 -7.96
CA VAL A 288 -8.05 -11.38 -6.75
C VAL A 288 -8.73 -10.07 -6.33
N ASN A 289 -8.11 -8.91 -6.59
CA ASN A 289 -8.67 -7.59 -6.33
C ASN A 289 -10.03 -7.34 -7.00
N ALA A 290 -10.29 -7.94 -8.17
CA ALA A 290 -11.57 -7.80 -8.86
C ALA A 290 -12.70 -8.66 -8.27
N MET A 291 -12.38 -9.61 -7.39
CA MET A 291 -13.36 -10.54 -6.83
C MET A 291 -14.14 -9.95 -5.65
N LEU A 292 -13.47 -9.18 -4.81
CA LEU A 292 -14.06 -8.57 -3.62
C LEU A 292 -14.34 -7.08 -3.86
N THR A 293 -15.57 -6.64 -3.59
CA THR A 293 -16.00 -5.24 -3.83
C THR A 293 -15.17 -4.21 -3.07
N ALA A 294 -14.58 -4.60 -1.93
CA ALA A 294 -13.71 -3.75 -1.12
C ALA A 294 -12.22 -3.82 -1.54
N GLY A 295 -11.90 -4.49 -2.65
CA GLY A 295 -10.53 -4.88 -2.97
C GLY A 295 -10.00 -5.93 -2.00
N THR A 296 -8.70 -6.22 -2.06
CA THR A 296 -8.04 -7.17 -1.16
C THR A 296 -6.89 -6.53 -0.40
N THR A 297 -7.26 -5.54 0.40
CA THR A 297 -6.34 -4.67 1.13
C THR A 297 -5.84 -5.30 2.43
N ASP A 298 -4.72 -4.80 2.95
CA ASP A 298 -4.24 -5.15 4.28
C ASP A 298 -5.23 -4.72 5.38
N GLU A 299 -5.94 -3.60 5.20
CA GLU A 299 -7.03 -3.20 6.11
C GLU A 299 -8.08 -4.32 6.23
N LEU A 300 -8.50 -4.91 5.09
CA LEU A 300 -9.44 -6.02 5.08
C LEU A 300 -8.89 -7.25 5.80
N PHE A 301 -7.58 -7.51 5.66
CA PHE A 301 -6.89 -8.57 6.39
C PHE A 301 -6.95 -8.36 7.91
N TRP A 302 -6.98 -7.12 8.41
CA TRP A 302 -7.00 -6.84 9.85
C TRP A 302 -8.38 -6.60 10.47
N ARG A 303 -9.46 -6.49 9.68
CA ARG A 303 -10.81 -6.23 10.22
C ARG A 303 -11.24 -7.25 11.25
N ASP A 304 -11.88 -6.80 12.33
CA ASP A 304 -12.40 -7.71 13.37
C ASP A 304 -13.49 -8.66 12.80
N PRO A 305 -13.25 -9.99 12.81
CA PRO A 305 -14.18 -10.97 12.27
C PRO A 305 -15.48 -11.11 13.09
N PHE A 306 -15.48 -10.67 14.36
CA PHE A 306 -16.61 -10.79 15.29
C PHE A 306 -17.57 -9.59 15.27
N THR A 307 -17.52 -8.79 14.20
CA THR A 307 -18.45 -7.68 13.97
C THR A 307 -19.61 -8.09 13.07
N THR A 308 -20.78 -7.44 13.27
CA THR A 308 -21.95 -7.64 12.38
C THR A 308 -21.63 -7.31 10.93
N GLN A 309 -20.82 -6.28 10.68
CA GLN A 309 -20.42 -5.86 9.34
C GLN A 309 -19.62 -6.96 8.62
N PHE A 310 -18.58 -7.49 9.27
CA PHE A 310 -17.76 -8.55 8.69
C PHE A 310 -18.59 -9.82 8.41
N GLN A 311 -19.44 -10.22 9.36
CA GLN A 311 -20.26 -11.42 9.21
C GLN A 311 -21.35 -11.26 8.14
N ASN A 312 -21.90 -10.06 7.95
CA ASN A 312 -22.77 -9.76 6.81
C ASN A 312 -22.03 -9.93 5.47
N GLN A 313 -20.80 -9.42 5.38
CA GLN A 313 -19.96 -9.61 4.20
C GLN A 313 -19.66 -11.09 3.96
N ALA A 314 -19.32 -11.85 5.01
CA ALA A 314 -19.07 -13.29 4.93
C ALA A 314 -20.23 -14.05 4.28
N ARG A 315 -21.46 -13.74 4.69
CA ARG A 315 -22.67 -14.34 4.10
C ARG A 315 -22.87 -13.95 2.64
N ASN A 316 -22.70 -12.68 2.31
CA ASN A 316 -22.97 -12.15 0.98
C ASN A 316 -21.89 -12.53 -0.05
N LEU A 317 -20.67 -12.82 0.40
CA LEU A 317 -19.52 -13.08 -0.45
C LEU A 317 -19.15 -14.57 -0.52
N LYS A 318 -19.94 -15.48 0.07
CA LYS A 318 -19.60 -16.92 0.17
C LYS A 318 -19.03 -17.52 -1.11
N ASP A 319 -19.77 -17.45 -2.22
CA ASP A 319 -19.37 -18.10 -3.47
C ASP A 319 -18.14 -17.42 -4.08
N LYS A 320 -18.01 -16.10 -3.90
CA LYS A 320 -16.83 -15.33 -4.31
C LYS A 320 -15.60 -15.69 -3.49
N ILE A 321 -15.75 -15.92 -2.17
CA ILE A 321 -14.66 -16.35 -1.30
C ILE A 321 -14.17 -17.74 -1.69
N ILE A 322 -15.09 -18.69 -1.97
CA ILE A 322 -14.71 -20.02 -2.43
C ILE A 322 -13.96 -19.94 -3.77
N ALA A 323 -14.45 -19.12 -4.71
CA ALA A 323 -13.77 -18.92 -6.00
C ALA A 323 -12.39 -18.27 -5.82
N MET A 324 -12.28 -17.25 -4.96
CA MET A 324 -11.03 -16.58 -4.62
C MET A 324 -10.02 -17.56 -4.03
N ARG A 325 -10.42 -18.36 -3.04
CA ARG A 325 -9.53 -19.35 -2.41
C ARG A 325 -9.02 -20.36 -3.44
N LYS A 326 -9.88 -20.91 -4.29
CA LYS A 326 -9.47 -21.81 -5.37
C LYS A 326 -8.46 -21.15 -6.32
N GLN A 327 -8.72 -19.92 -6.76
CA GLN A 327 -7.80 -19.19 -7.64
C GLN A 327 -6.42 -18.99 -7.00
N VAL A 328 -6.40 -18.67 -5.71
CA VAL A 328 -5.17 -18.47 -4.93
C VAL A 328 -4.43 -19.79 -4.70
N GLU A 329 -5.14 -20.84 -4.32
CA GLU A 329 -4.62 -22.20 -4.14
C GLU A 329 -4.01 -22.74 -5.44
N ASP A 330 -4.69 -22.57 -6.58
CA ASP A 330 -4.20 -22.97 -7.91
C ASP A 330 -2.93 -22.19 -8.30
N ALA A 331 -2.89 -20.87 -8.04
CA ALA A 331 -1.72 -20.05 -8.30
C ALA A 331 -0.53 -20.48 -7.43
N GLN A 332 -0.76 -20.72 -6.14
CA GLN A 332 0.26 -21.20 -5.21
C GLN A 332 0.79 -22.57 -5.60
N GLU A 333 -0.10 -23.50 -5.96
CA GLU A 333 0.27 -24.84 -6.40
C GLU A 333 1.13 -24.78 -7.68
N SER A 334 0.76 -23.93 -8.63
CA SER A 334 1.55 -23.69 -9.85
C SER A 334 2.96 -23.18 -9.52
N VAL A 335 3.09 -22.21 -8.61
CA VAL A 335 4.40 -21.70 -8.16
C VAL A 335 5.23 -22.83 -7.55
N ILE A 336 4.66 -23.61 -6.62
CA ILE A 336 5.36 -24.73 -5.95
C ILE A 336 5.84 -25.78 -6.97
N LYS A 337 4.98 -26.17 -7.93
CA LYS A 337 5.33 -27.17 -8.95
C LYS A 337 6.45 -26.69 -9.87
N ASN A 338 6.54 -25.38 -10.11
CA ASN A 338 7.44 -24.80 -11.08
C ASN A 338 8.67 -24.10 -10.48
N GLU A 339 8.75 -23.90 -9.16
CA GLU A 339 9.77 -23.03 -8.52
C GLU A 339 11.22 -23.37 -8.91
N LYS A 340 11.52 -24.66 -9.10
CA LYS A 340 12.86 -25.14 -9.53
C LYS A 340 13.26 -24.69 -10.94
N ARG A 341 12.30 -24.19 -11.74
CA ARG A 341 12.54 -23.66 -13.09
C ARG A 341 13.09 -22.23 -13.04
N ALA A 342 12.82 -21.46 -11.99
CA ALA A 342 13.38 -20.13 -11.82
C ALA A 342 14.88 -20.25 -11.52
N ARG A 343 15.71 -19.66 -12.37
CA ARG A 343 17.18 -19.62 -12.20
C ARG A 343 17.67 -18.27 -11.68
N ARG A 344 16.77 -17.30 -11.55
CA ARG A 344 17.03 -15.96 -11.03
C ARG A 344 15.79 -15.46 -10.26
N ASN A 345 16.00 -14.56 -9.30
CA ASN A 345 14.93 -13.86 -8.56
C ASN A 345 13.93 -14.82 -7.86
N GLN A 346 14.46 -15.90 -7.26
CA GLN A 346 13.62 -16.90 -6.57
C GLN A 346 12.91 -16.32 -5.33
N SER A 347 13.44 -15.25 -4.72
CA SER A 347 12.84 -14.55 -3.58
C SER A 347 11.42 -14.06 -3.87
N THR A 348 11.17 -13.59 -5.09
CA THR A 348 9.83 -13.17 -5.54
C THR A 348 8.82 -14.34 -5.49
N LEU A 349 9.24 -15.57 -5.78
CA LEU A 349 8.36 -16.74 -5.70
C LEU A 349 7.98 -17.07 -4.25
N ASP A 350 8.92 -16.90 -3.30
CA ASP A 350 8.62 -17.05 -1.88
C ASP A 350 7.64 -15.97 -1.40
N ALA A 351 7.80 -14.72 -1.84
CA ALA A 351 6.87 -13.64 -1.55
C ALA A 351 5.48 -13.92 -2.14
N MET A 352 5.39 -14.42 -3.38
CA MET A 352 4.11 -14.82 -4.00
C MET A 352 3.42 -15.94 -3.21
N LYS A 353 4.16 -16.96 -2.75
CA LYS A 353 3.61 -18.02 -1.89
C LYS A 353 3.09 -17.45 -0.57
N PHE A 354 3.80 -16.50 0.03
CA PHE A 354 3.38 -15.84 1.26
C PHE A 354 2.10 -15.01 1.08
N ALA A 355 2.00 -14.23 0.00
CA ALA A 355 0.77 -13.51 -0.36
C ALA A 355 -0.41 -14.46 -0.55
N ALA A 356 -0.20 -15.59 -1.24
CA ALA A 356 -1.22 -16.62 -1.40
C ALA A 356 -1.70 -17.18 -0.06
N GLN A 357 -0.79 -17.42 0.89
CA GLN A 357 -1.15 -17.87 2.24
C GLN A 357 -1.96 -16.81 3.00
N ARG A 358 -1.63 -15.52 2.86
CA ARG A 358 -2.42 -14.42 3.45
C ARG A 358 -3.82 -14.34 2.85
N PHE A 359 -3.96 -14.43 1.52
CA PHE A 359 -5.27 -14.49 0.87
C PHE A 359 -6.09 -15.71 1.28
N ASP A 360 -5.47 -16.89 1.36
CA ASP A 360 -6.17 -18.10 1.79
C ASP A 360 -6.67 -17.95 3.22
N HIS A 361 -5.82 -17.46 4.13
CA HIS A 361 -6.22 -17.20 5.52
C HIS A 361 -7.37 -16.18 5.60
N LEU A 362 -7.32 -15.10 4.83
CA LEU A 362 -8.44 -14.15 4.73
C LEU A 362 -9.74 -14.85 4.30
N GLY A 363 -9.68 -15.69 3.26
CA GLY A 363 -10.82 -16.48 2.81
C GLY A 363 -11.35 -17.44 3.88
N ARG A 364 -10.45 -18.15 4.57
CA ARG A 364 -10.80 -19.06 5.67
C ARG A 364 -11.49 -18.34 6.82
N ARG A 365 -11.08 -17.12 7.16
CA ARG A 365 -11.76 -16.32 8.19
C ARG A 365 -13.22 -16.05 7.83
N TYR A 366 -13.50 -15.72 6.57
CA TYR A 366 -14.88 -15.56 6.09
C TYR A 366 -15.68 -16.87 6.22
N GLU A 367 -15.12 -18.00 5.81
CA GLU A 367 -15.77 -19.31 5.90
C GLU A 367 -16.02 -19.75 7.36
N VAL A 368 -15.01 -19.58 8.22
CA VAL A 368 -15.11 -19.90 9.65
C VAL A 368 -16.18 -19.05 10.30
N MET A 369 -16.23 -17.74 10.00
CA MET A 369 -17.24 -16.85 10.58
C MET A 369 -18.65 -17.15 10.08
N GLN A 370 -18.81 -17.47 8.80
CA GLN A 370 -20.10 -17.91 8.28
C GLN A 370 -20.57 -19.17 9.01
N LYS A 371 -19.72 -20.20 9.06
CA LYS A 371 -20.02 -21.47 9.72
C LYS A 371 -20.31 -21.28 11.20
N PHE A 372 -19.55 -20.41 11.87
CA PHE A 372 -19.71 -20.13 13.30
C PHE A 372 -21.07 -19.48 13.57
N SER A 373 -21.39 -18.42 12.82
CA SER A 373 -22.68 -17.74 12.93
C SER A 373 -23.84 -18.73 12.72
N ASP A 374 -23.82 -19.51 11.64
CA ASP A 374 -24.90 -20.44 11.30
C ASP A 374 -25.09 -21.53 12.36
N GLN A 375 -24.00 -22.18 12.79
CA GLN A 375 -24.09 -23.30 13.74
C GLN A 375 -24.43 -22.85 15.15
N TYR A 376 -23.90 -21.71 15.59
CA TYR A 376 -24.18 -21.21 16.93
C TYR A 376 -25.61 -20.71 17.04
N TRP A 377 -26.13 -19.99 16.04
CA TRP A 377 -27.55 -19.61 15.99
C TRP A 377 -28.47 -20.84 15.97
N ASP A 378 -28.15 -21.88 15.20
CA ASP A 378 -28.94 -23.12 15.18
C ASP A 378 -28.93 -23.83 16.55
N ALA A 379 -27.78 -23.91 17.22
CA ALA A 379 -27.71 -24.48 18.57
C ALA A 379 -28.46 -23.64 19.61
N TYR A 380 -28.33 -22.31 19.56
CA TYR A 380 -28.98 -21.39 20.49
C TYR A 380 -30.51 -21.42 20.37
N LEU A 381 -31.04 -21.54 19.15
CA LEU A 381 -32.49 -21.61 18.95
C LEU A 381 -33.08 -22.99 19.23
N ASN A 382 -32.23 -24.01 19.37
CA ASN A 382 -32.62 -25.40 19.59
C ASN A 382 -31.91 -25.98 20.82
N LEU A 383 -31.92 -25.27 21.95
CA LEU A 383 -31.19 -25.67 23.16
C LEU A 383 -31.51 -27.09 23.66
N GLY A 384 -32.72 -27.60 23.38
CA GLY A 384 -33.10 -28.97 23.72
C GLY A 384 -32.42 -30.06 22.86
N ASP A 385 -31.88 -29.70 21.69
CA ASP A 385 -31.19 -30.61 20.78
C ASP A 385 -29.69 -30.66 21.09
N ARG A 386 -29.31 -31.63 21.94
CA ARG A 386 -27.91 -31.86 22.32
C ARG A 386 -27.01 -32.20 21.14
N VAL A 387 -27.53 -32.70 20.02
CA VAL A 387 -26.72 -33.00 18.83
C VAL A 387 -26.25 -31.70 18.19
N LYS A 388 -27.11 -30.68 18.09
CA LYS A 388 -26.75 -29.36 17.55
C LYS A 388 -25.69 -28.67 18.38
N ALA A 389 -25.83 -28.66 19.70
CA ALA A 389 -24.80 -28.11 20.58
C ALA A 389 -23.49 -28.92 20.55
N ARG A 390 -23.54 -30.26 20.47
CA ARG A 390 -22.33 -31.10 20.32
C ARG A 390 -21.58 -30.82 19.02
N LYS A 391 -22.26 -30.45 17.92
CA LYS A 391 -21.60 -30.11 16.64
C LYS A 391 -20.62 -28.94 16.76
N LEU A 392 -20.83 -28.04 17.72
CA LEU A 392 -19.94 -26.93 18.00
C LEU A 392 -18.58 -27.38 18.58
N ARG A 393 -18.53 -28.55 19.25
CA ARG A 393 -17.37 -29.07 19.99
C ARG A 393 -16.72 -30.30 19.37
N TYR A 394 -17.53 -31.26 18.89
CA TYR A 394 -17.09 -32.63 18.66
C TYR A 394 -17.24 -33.08 17.21
N TYR A 395 -16.42 -32.61 16.27
CA TYR A 395 -16.23 -33.19 14.92
C TYR A 395 -14.94 -32.64 14.28
N THR A 396 -14.40 -33.31 13.26
CA THR A 396 -13.38 -32.71 12.37
C THR A 396 -13.94 -31.42 11.77
N GLY A 397 -13.22 -30.30 11.91
CA GLY A 397 -13.70 -28.98 11.52
C GLY A 397 -14.81 -28.41 12.42
N ALA A 398 -14.96 -28.87 13.67
CA ALA A 398 -15.81 -28.21 14.65
C ALA A 398 -15.38 -26.75 14.86
N ILE A 399 -16.34 -25.87 15.13
CA ILE A 399 -16.07 -24.43 15.35
C ILE A 399 -15.01 -24.21 16.41
N TYR A 400 -15.05 -24.97 17.52
CA TYR A 400 -14.05 -24.88 18.56
C TYR A 400 -12.61 -25.03 18.04
N ASN A 401 -12.37 -26.00 17.15
CA ASN A 401 -11.07 -26.24 16.54
C ASN A 401 -10.74 -25.14 15.52
N ASN A 402 -11.69 -24.78 14.66
CA ASN A 402 -11.50 -23.74 13.65
C ASN A 402 -11.07 -22.39 14.27
N LEU A 403 -11.65 -22.00 15.41
CA LEU A 403 -11.26 -20.76 16.11
C LEU A 403 -9.80 -20.78 16.57
N ARG A 404 -9.30 -21.95 17.00
CA ARG A 404 -7.90 -22.14 17.40
C ARG A 404 -6.98 -22.20 16.19
N GLU A 405 -7.36 -22.90 15.13
CA GLU A 405 -6.60 -23.00 13.88
C GLU A 405 -6.35 -21.62 13.27
N MET A 406 -7.32 -20.69 13.33
CA MET A 406 -7.10 -19.30 12.86
C MET A 406 -5.93 -18.61 13.58
N ALA A 407 -5.77 -18.85 14.89
CA ALA A 407 -4.65 -18.31 15.66
C ALA A 407 -3.32 -19.01 15.33
N GLU A 408 -3.34 -20.32 15.09
CA GLU A 408 -2.17 -21.11 14.70
C GLU A 408 -1.65 -20.70 13.32
N GLU A 409 -2.54 -20.50 12.34
CA GLU A 409 -2.20 -19.97 11.02
C GLU A 409 -1.60 -18.58 11.08
N LEU A 410 -2.19 -17.66 11.85
CA LEU A 410 -1.64 -16.32 12.03
C LEU A 410 -0.25 -16.35 12.66
N SER A 411 0.03 -17.31 13.55
CA SER A 411 1.36 -17.47 14.15
C SER A 411 2.40 -17.86 13.09
N ILE A 412 2.02 -18.73 12.13
CA ILE A 412 2.87 -19.09 10.99
C ILE A 412 3.06 -17.88 10.06
N LEU A 413 1.98 -17.17 9.74
CA LEU A 413 2.03 -15.98 8.87
C LEU A 413 2.86 -14.85 9.50
N LYS A 414 2.81 -14.68 10.83
CA LYS A 414 3.62 -13.71 11.57
C LYS A 414 5.12 -13.95 11.35
N GLU A 415 5.57 -15.19 11.49
CA GLU A 415 6.97 -15.54 11.26
C GLU A 415 7.32 -15.51 9.76
N GLY A 416 6.37 -15.83 8.88
CA GLY A 416 6.49 -15.59 7.43
C GLY A 416 6.78 -14.13 7.12
N TYR A 417 5.93 -13.22 7.63
CA TYR A 417 6.08 -11.78 7.47
C TYR A 417 7.43 -11.30 8.00
N ARG A 418 7.82 -11.72 9.21
CA ARG A 418 9.13 -11.39 9.81
C ARG A 418 10.28 -11.72 8.86
N ARG A 419 10.28 -12.92 8.27
CA ARG A 419 11.34 -13.34 7.35
C ARG A 419 11.36 -12.51 6.06
N HIS A 420 10.19 -12.23 5.48
CA HIS A 420 10.11 -11.41 4.26
C HIS A 420 10.54 -9.98 4.51
N TRP A 421 10.06 -9.36 5.60
CA TRP A 421 10.47 -8.02 5.99
C TRP A 421 11.98 -7.92 6.17
N LEU A 422 12.60 -8.80 6.98
CA LEU A 422 14.04 -8.74 7.23
C LEU A 422 14.90 -9.08 6.00
N ALA A 423 14.31 -9.61 4.93
CA ALA A 423 15.03 -9.86 3.69
C ALA A 423 15.20 -8.59 2.83
N GLU A 424 14.31 -7.60 2.97
CA GLU A 424 14.29 -6.41 2.11
C GLU A 424 14.23 -5.07 2.86
N ASN A 425 13.89 -5.08 4.15
CA ASN A 425 13.66 -3.91 4.99
C ASN A 425 14.51 -3.90 6.27
N ARG A 426 14.73 -2.70 6.81
CA ARG A 426 15.38 -2.52 8.13
C ARG A 426 14.42 -2.91 9.27
N PRO A 427 14.91 -3.39 10.42
CA PRO A 427 14.05 -3.82 11.53
C PRO A 427 13.15 -2.74 12.14
N TYR A 428 13.45 -1.45 11.94
CA TYR A 428 12.85 -0.31 12.64
C TYR A 428 11.30 -0.35 12.77
N TRP A 429 10.59 -0.74 11.70
CA TRP A 429 9.13 -0.73 11.68
C TRP A 429 8.47 -2.12 11.86
N LEU A 430 9.29 -3.18 11.89
CA LEU A 430 8.83 -4.56 11.86
C LEU A 430 7.84 -4.87 12.99
N ASP A 431 8.23 -4.54 14.23
CA ASP A 431 7.42 -4.89 15.40
C ASP A 431 6.08 -4.16 15.44
N SER A 432 5.95 -3.00 14.78
CA SER A 432 4.67 -2.30 14.62
C SER A 432 3.67 -3.13 13.81
N VAL A 433 4.13 -3.83 12.77
CA VAL A 433 3.28 -4.73 11.99
C VAL A 433 3.04 -6.05 12.72
N LEU A 434 4.07 -6.62 13.37
CA LEU A 434 3.92 -7.86 14.11
C LEU A 434 2.96 -7.75 15.31
N ALA A 435 2.81 -6.56 15.89
CA ALA A 435 1.81 -6.29 16.91
C ALA A 435 0.36 -6.50 16.40
N ARG A 436 0.08 -6.26 15.12
CA ARG A 436 -1.24 -6.55 14.50
C ARG A 436 -1.52 -8.05 14.46
N TYR A 437 -0.51 -8.86 14.11
CA TYR A 437 -0.60 -10.32 14.20
C TYR A 437 -0.89 -10.76 15.64
N ASP A 438 -0.15 -10.24 16.62
CA ASP A 438 -0.35 -10.58 18.04
C ASP A 438 -1.74 -10.21 18.56
N GLN A 439 -2.26 -9.05 18.14
CA GLN A 439 -3.61 -8.63 18.46
C GLN A 439 -4.65 -9.59 17.87
N MET A 440 -4.54 -9.93 16.59
CA MET A 440 -5.50 -10.82 15.92
C MET A 440 -5.44 -12.25 16.48
N ILE A 441 -4.24 -12.78 16.75
CA ILE A 441 -4.04 -14.06 17.45
C ILE A 441 -4.77 -14.04 18.80
N SER A 442 -4.60 -12.96 19.58
CA SER A 442 -5.24 -12.80 20.88
C SER A 442 -6.75 -12.78 20.79
N ILE A 443 -7.31 -12.10 19.77
CA ILE A 443 -8.75 -12.04 19.48
C ILE A 443 -9.32 -13.45 19.23
N TRP A 444 -8.70 -14.25 18.35
CA TRP A 444 -9.13 -15.61 18.05
C TRP A 444 -9.02 -16.55 19.26
N LEU A 445 -7.91 -16.50 20.00
CA LEU A 445 -7.71 -17.31 21.20
C LEU A 445 -8.71 -16.94 22.31
N ALA A 446 -9.00 -15.66 22.49
CA ALA A 446 -10.01 -15.20 23.44
C ALA A 446 -11.40 -15.75 23.08
N LYS A 447 -11.78 -15.70 21.80
CA LYS A 447 -13.06 -16.27 21.35
C LYS A 447 -13.11 -17.79 21.53
N SER A 448 -12.04 -18.51 21.24
CA SER A 448 -11.96 -19.96 21.46
C SER A 448 -12.16 -20.32 22.95
N ARG A 449 -11.57 -19.56 23.88
CA ARG A 449 -11.80 -19.74 25.32
C ARG A 449 -13.26 -19.45 25.73
N GLN A 450 -13.82 -18.35 25.24
CA GLN A 450 -15.24 -18.02 25.48
C GLN A 450 -16.16 -19.13 24.96
N MET A 451 -15.81 -19.72 23.82
CA MET A 451 -16.56 -20.82 23.22
C MET A 451 -16.50 -22.08 24.09
N ASP A 452 -15.34 -22.44 24.63
CA ASP A 452 -15.23 -23.58 25.55
C ASP A 452 -16.06 -23.36 26.83
N GLU A 453 -16.03 -22.15 27.40
CA GLU A 453 -16.84 -21.81 28.57
C GLU A 453 -18.36 -21.88 28.27
N ALA A 454 -18.79 -21.34 27.12
CA ALA A 454 -20.16 -21.43 26.66
C ALA A 454 -20.64 -22.89 26.53
N LEU A 455 -19.77 -23.76 26.00
CA LEU A 455 -20.07 -25.18 25.83
C LEU A 455 -20.12 -25.92 27.18
N ARG A 456 -19.22 -25.61 28.12
CA ARG A 456 -19.30 -26.15 29.50
C ARG A 456 -20.58 -25.70 30.21
N ARG A 457 -20.97 -24.43 30.04
CA ARG A 457 -22.24 -23.90 30.56
C ARG A 457 -23.43 -24.65 29.96
N TYR A 458 -23.40 -24.93 28.66
CA TYR A 458 -24.43 -25.74 28.02
C TYR A 458 -24.48 -27.17 28.57
N GLU A 459 -23.33 -27.81 28.81
CA GLU A 459 -23.28 -29.15 29.43
C GLU A 459 -23.88 -29.16 30.85
N ALA A 460 -23.66 -28.10 31.63
CA ALA A 460 -24.16 -27.98 33.00
C ALA A 460 -25.64 -27.56 33.09
N SER A 461 -26.11 -26.68 32.20
CA SER A 461 -27.39 -25.98 32.34
C SER A 461 -28.29 -26.01 31.10
N SER A 462 -27.83 -26.61 29.99
CA SER A 462 -28.50 -26.56 28.67
C SER A 462 -28.80 -25.14 28.18
N THR A 463 -27.99 -24.16 28.60
CA THR A 463 -28.07 -22.77 28.13
C THR A 463 -26.79 -22.36 27.40
N LEU A 464 -26.95 -21.54 26.35
CA LEU A 464 -25.86 -20.86 25.66
C LEU A 464 -26.01 -19.34 25.84
N PRO A 465 -24.90 -18.57 25.85
CA PRO A 465 -24.95 -17.11 25.76
C PRO A 465 -25.74 -16.63 24.53
N ASN A 466 -26.39 -15.47 24.64
CA ASN A 466 -27.06 -14.84 23.51
C ASN A 466 -26.06 -14.64 22.35
N PRO A 467 -26.39 -15.03 21.10
CA PRO A 467 -25.44 -14.96 19.98
C PRO A 467 -24.89 -13.55 19.71
N GLU A 468 -25.72 -12.51 19.82
CA GLU A 468 -25.30 -11.13 19.56
C GLU A 468 -24.34 -10.61 20.64
N GLU A 469 -24.67 -10.87 21.91
CA GLU A 469 -23.75 -10.61 23.03
C GLU A 469 -22.46 -11.44 22.91
N PHE A 470 -22.52 -12.58 22.23
CA PHE A 470 -21.37 -13.46 21.98
C PHE A 470 -20.51 -13.00 20.79
N GLY A 471 -20.86 -11.89 20.13
CA GLY A 471 -20.13 -11.36 18.97
C GLY A 471 -20.51 -12.03 17.65
N LEU A 472 -21.74 -12.56 17.55
CA LEU A 472 -22.30 -13.04 16.30
C LEU A 472 -23.31 -12.03 15.77
N GLY A 473 -23.13 -11.60 14.53
CA GLY A 473 -24.04 -10.63 13.91
C GLY A 473 -25.47 -11.16 13.86
N ALA A 474 -26.42 -10.22 13.83
CA ALA A 474 -27.85 -10.51 13.78
C ALA A 474 -28.17 -11.54 12.70
N ARG A 475 -29.11 -12.44 13.03
CA ARG A 475 -29.60 -13.45 12.09
C ARG A 475 -30.41 -12.76 11.00
N VAL A 476 -30.02 -12.93 9.74
CA VAL A 476 -30.88 -12.56 8.62
C VAL A 476 -32.01 -13.57 8.57
N ALA A 477 -33.26 -13.12 8.63
CA ALA A 477 -34.42 -14.00 8.51
C ALA A 477 -34.32 -14.79 7.19
N PRO A 478 -34.61 -16.11 7.18
CA PRO A 478 -34.65 -16.83 5.92
C PRO A 478 -35.65 -16.14 4.97
N PRO A 479 -35.35 -16.04 3.66
CA PRO A 479 -36.28 -15.46 2.71
C PRO A 479 -37.63 -16.16 2.88
N SER A 480 -38.71 -15.38 3.01
CA SER A 480 -40.06 -15.91 3.12
C SER A 480 -40.28 -16.82 1.93
N ARG A 481 -40.55 -18.11 2.18
CA ARG A 481 -41.02 -19.02 1.14
C ARG A 481 -42.35 -18.45 0.64
N GLN A 482 -42.33 -17.82 -0.54
CA GLN A 482 -43.55 -17.54 -1.32
C GLN A 482 -44.02 -18.83 -1.99
#